data_AF-A0AAD4GAD1-F1
#
_entry.id   AF-A0AAD4GAD1-F1
#
_cell.length_a   1.000
_cell.length_b   1.000
_cell.length_c   1.000
_cell.angle_alpha   90.00
_cell.angle_beta   90.00
_cell.angle_gamma   90.00
#
_symmetry.space_group_name_H-M   'P 1'
#
loop_
_entity.id
_entity.type
_entity.pdbx_description
1 polymer ?
#
loop_
_entity_poly.entity_id
_entity_poly.type
_entity_poly.pdbx_seq_one_letter_code
_entity_poly.pdbx_strand_id
1 'polypeptide(L)'
;MVGAFHGHAHNRLCQLNWHPMYIKGMGHSEGEGCEHVFSASNELARSTRHALRFHRHQAIEQHFAFWNADKYEALTRFIRNHYREATQTVRTLTAELAIVKEALKLTDDDFSRFIIEERAYLTSLKQHPQRDPLKVRYTQALDELEERRHAWNRAREAGNGALDGIAVGDYNAITLALKQAGARLDLAYAMLQNAEQMAGHLQLQLGIESRWEIGGPEYTRYKAQGVLGEYHEALDELERLVVMRLFELSKLSMLDTGNVIQSL
;
A
#
# COMPACT_ATOMS: atom_id res chain seq x y z
N MET A 1 -6.76 18.67 8.55
CA MET A 1 -7.92 17.83 8.90
C MET A 1 -8.59 17.42 7.60
N VAL A 2 -9.04 16.19 7.50
CA VAL A 2 -9.85 15.69 6.37
C VAL A 2 -11.27 15.52 6.88
N GLY A 3 -12.30 15.85 6.10
CA GLY A 3 -13.69 15.60 6.48
C GLY A 3 -13.95 14.10 6.73
N ALA A 4 -14.93 13.77 7.57
CA ALA A 4 -15.18 12.43 8.06
C ALA A 4 -15.54 11.44 6.94
N PHE A 5 -16.19 11.91 5.87
CA PHE A 5 -16.55 11.06 4.73
C PHE A 5 -15.29 10.59 3.99
N HIS A 6 -14.38 11.53 3.71
CA HIS A 6 -13.13 11.23 3.02
C HIS A 6 -12.07 10.63 3.93
N GLY A 7 -12.09 10.96 5.22
CA GLY A 7 -11.08 10.58 6.19
C GLY A 7 -10.87 9.06 6.23
N HIS A 8 -11.95 8.28 6.18
CA HIS A 8 -11.89 6.82 6.17
C HIS A 8 -11.34 6.20 4.86
N ALA A 9 -11.19 6.99 3.79
CA ALA A 9 -10.56 6.55 2.54
C ALA A 9 -9.02 6.70 2.57
N HIS A 10 -8.47 7.46 3.52
CA HIS A 10 -7.02 7.56 3.68
C HIS A 10 -6.44 6.34 4.41
N ASN A 11 -5.13 6.12 4.28
CA ASN A 11 -4.43 5.10 5.06
C ASN A 11 -4.55 5.37 6.57
N ARG A 12 -4.43 4.31 7.38
CA ARG A 12 -4.65 4.38 8.83
C ARG A 12 -3.77 5.42 9.54
N LEU A 13 -2.49 5.51 9.16
CA LEU A 13 -1.58 6.51 9.73
C LEU A 13 -2.06 7.94 9.46
N CYS A 14 -2.59 8.22 8.28
CA CYS A 14 -3.20 9.52 7.98
C CYS A 14 -4.47 9.75 8.83
N GLN A 15 -5.32 8.73 8.97
CA GLN A 15 -6.52 8.81 9.81
C GLN A 15 -6.17 9.20 11.25
N LEU A 16 -5.20 8.51 11.87
CA LEU A 16 -4.77 8.78 13.24
C LEU A 16 -4.26 10.21 13.48
N ASN A 17 -3.85 10.91 12.42
CA ASN A 17 -3.33 12.27 12.51
C ASN A 17 -4.39 13.33 12.13
N TRP A 18 -5.33 13.00 11.25
CA TRP A 18 -6.14 14.01 10.57
C TRP A 18 -7.64 13.74 10.54
N HIS A 19 -8.09 12.55 10.94
CA HIS A 19 -9.51 12.22 11.00
C HIS A 19 -10.18 12.96 12.17
N PRO A 20 -11.39 13.55 11.99
CA PRO A 20 -12.07 14.33 13.02
C PRO A 20 -12.25 13.56 14.35
N MET A 21 -12.50 12.26 14.26
CA MET A 21 -12.65 11.35 15.41
C MET A 21 -11.42 11.29 16.33
N TYR A 22 -10.22 11.54 15.81
CA TYR A 22 -8.96 11.52 16.57
C TYR A 22 -8.44 12.93 16.91
N ILE A 23 -9.19 13.99 16.56
CA ILE A 23 -8.84 15.37 16.86
C ILE A 23 -9.66 15.84 18.06
N LYS A 24 -8.96 16.12 19.17
CA LYS A 24 -9.61 16.63 20.38
C LYS A 24 -10.31 17.95 20.08
N GLY A 25 -11.56 18.06 20.52
CA GLY A 25 -12.39 19.26 20.34
C GLY A 25 -13.29 19.25 19.11
N MET A 26 -13.17 18.25 18.22
CA MET A 26 -14.01 18.19 17.03
C MET A 26 -15.46 17.79 17.31
N GLY A 27 -15.70 17.07 18.42
CA GLY A 27 -17.04 16.63 18.83
C GLY A 27 -17.68 15.74 17.76
N HIS A 28 -18.92 16.06 17.39
CA HIS A 28 -19.65 15.40 16.29
C HIS A 28 -19.57 16.15 14.96
N SER A 29 -18.58 17.04 14.81
CA SER A 29 -18.40 17.77 13.55
C SER A 29 -17.81 16.84 12.49
N GLU A 30 -18.50 16.73 11.35
CA GLU A 30 -18.05 15.92 10.22
C GLU A 30 -16.91 16.60 9.45
N GLY A 31 -16.74 17.92 9.58
CA GLY A 31 -15.67 18.65 8.88
C GLY A 31 -15.90 18.86 7.39
N GLU A 32 -17.11 18.58 6.87
CA GLU A 32 -17.53 18.66 5.46
C GLU A 32 -18.24 20.00 5.11
N GLY A 33 -17.96 21.06 5.87
CA GLY A 33 -18.69 22.33 5.76
C GLY A 33 -18.56 22.99 4.39
N CYS A 34 -17.37 22.91 3.77
CA CYS A 34 -17.12 23.48 2.45
C CYS A 34 -17.85 22.71 1.35
N GLU A 35 -17.89 21.39 1.48
CA GLU A 35 -18.53 20.45 0.57
C GLU A 35 -20.04 20.69 0.52
N HIS A 36 -20.68 20.95 1.67
CA HIS A 36 -22.09 21.35 1.71
C HIS A 36 -22.35 22.67 0.97
N VAL A 37 -21.47 23.67 1.12
CA VAL A 37 -21.59 24.97 0.44
C VAL A 37 -21.40 24.80 -1.07
N PHE A 38 -20.40 24.03 -1.50
CA PHE A 38 -20.15 23.74 -2.91
C PHE A 38 -21.30 22.95 -3.53
N SER A 39 -21.85 21.97 -2.81
CA SER A 39 -23.00 21.20 -3.26
C SER A 39 -24.21 22.10 -3.53
N ALA A 40 -24.54 23.02 -2.60
CA ALA A 40 -25.62 23.98 -2.79
C ALA A 40 -25.39 24.88 -4.02
N SER A 41 -24.14 25.30 -4.25
CA SER A 41 -23.79 26.16 -5.39
C SER A 41 -24.03 25.52 -6.76
N ASN A 42 -24.13 24.18 -6.85
CA ASN A 42 -24.41 23.47 -8.10
C ASN A 42 -25.77 23.87 -8.71
N GLU A 43 -26.73 24.32 -7.90
CA GLU A 43 -28.03 24.80 -8.37
C GLU A 43 -27.89 25.99 -9.33
N LEU A 44 -26.84 26.80 -9.16
CA LEU A 44 -26.58 27.97 -10.00
C LEU A 44 -26.00 27.61 -11.37
N ALA A 45 -25.48 26.39 -11.56
CA ALA A 45 -24.73 26.03 -12.76
C ALA A 45 -25.56 26.17 -14.04
N ARG A 46 -26.86 25.83 -13.98
CA ARG A 46 -27.76 25.90 -15.15
C ARG A 46 -28.16 27.33 -15.49
N SER A 47 -28.54 28.14 -14.50
CA SER A 47 -29.02 29.49 -14.70
C SER A 47 -27.91 30.48 -15.07
N THR A 48 -26.68 30.25 -14.58
CA THR A 48 -25.54 31.15 -14.80
C THR A 48 -24.73 30.85 -16.07
N ARG A 49 -24.88 29.66 -16.68
CA ARG A 49 -24.08 29.20 -17.83
C ARG A 49 -24.03 30.21 -18.98
N HIS A 50 -25.20 30.77 -19.34
CA HIS A 50 -25.36 31.70 -20.47
C HIS A 50 -25.61 33.14 -20.02
N ALA A 51 -25.62 33.42 -18.72
CA ALA A 51 -25.86 34.75 -18.19
C ALA A 51 -24.67 35.70 -18.49
N LEU A 52 -24.93 37.00 -18.58
CA LEU A 52 -23.88 38.02 -18.61
C LEU A 52 -23.17 38.07 -17.25
N ARG A 53 -21.93 38.58 -17.23
CA ARG A 53 -21.10 38.67 -16.00
C ARG A 53 -21.87 39.29 -14.82
N PHE A 54 -22.55 40.40 -15.07
CA PHE A 54 -23.35 41.10 -14.05
C PHE A 54 -24.43 40.18 -13.45
N HIS A 55 -25.24 39.54 -14.31
CA HIS A 55 -26.31 38.65 -13.86
C HIS A 55 -25.79 37.37 -13.19
N ARG A 56 -24.62 36.86 -13.57
CA ARG A 56 -23.97 35.76 -12.86
C ARG A 56 -23.61 36.15 -11.43
N HIS A 57 -22.96 37.30 -11.24
CA HIS A 57 -22.59 37.79 -9.91
C HIS A 57 -23.85 38.01 -9.05
N GLN A 58 -24.87 38.67 -9.60
CA GLN A 58 -26.13 38.89 -8.91
C GLN A 58 -26.80 37.57 -8.47
N ALA A 59 -26.85 36.56 -9.35
CA ALA A 59 -27.43 35.26 -9.02
C ALA A 59 -26.64 34.53 -7.92
N ILE A 60 -25.30 34.59 -7.96
CA ILE A 60 -24.43 34.00 -6.94
C ILE A 60 -24.64 34.68 -5.59
N GLU A 61 -24.65 36.02 -5.56
CA GLU A 61 -24.88 36.79 -4.33
C GLU A 61 -26.25 36.50 -3.72
N GLN A 62 -27.30 36.50 -4.53
CA GLN A 62 -28.66 36.22 -4.07
C GLN A 62 -28.79 34.80 -3.53
N HIS A 63 -28.20 33.81 -4.20
CA HIS A 63 -28.21 32.42 -3.75
C HIS A 63 -27.55 32.26 -2.39
N PHE A 64 -26.35 32.82 -2.19
CA PHE A 64 -25.67 32.70 -0.89
C PHE A 64 -26.31 33.54 0.20
N ALA A 65 -26.93 34.68 -0.13
CA ALA A 65 -27.71 35.45 0.83
C ALA A 65 -28.93 34.66 1.34
N PHE A 66 -29.66 34.02 0.42
CA PHE A 66 -30.80 33.17 0.76
C PHE A 66 -30.36 31.93 1.54
N TRP A 67 -29.33 31.22 1.07
CA TRP A 67 -28.76 30.07 1.75
C TRP A 67 -28.33 30.40 3.18
N ASN A 68 -27.71 31.57 3.40
CA ASN A 68 -27.30 32.00 4.74
C ASN A 68 -28.51 32.28 5.65
N ALA A 69 -29.57 32.88 5.12
CA ALA A 69 -30.82 33.10 5.87
C ALA A 69 -31.46 31.77 6.29
N ASP A 70 -31.57 30.81 5.37
CA ASP A 70 -32.08 29.46 5.66
C ASP A 70 -31.25 28.74 6.72
N LYS A 71 -29.92 28.83 6.64
CA LYS A 71 -29.03 28.24 7.66
C LYS A 71 -29.19 28.90 9.01
N TYR A 72 -29.35 30.22 9.05
CA TYR A 72 -29.57 30.96 10.29
C TYR A 72 -30.90 30.58 10.94
N GLU A 73 -31.98 30.45 10.17
CA GLU A 73 -33.28 30.00 10.66
C GLU A 73 -33.21 28.55 11.21
N ALA A 74 -32.49 27.66 10.50
CA ALA A 74 -32.30 26.27 10.91
C ALA A 74 -31.36 26.09 12.11
N LEU A 75 -30.51 27.09 12.42
CA LEU A 75 -29.40 26.98 13.37
C LEU A 75 -29.85 26.55 14.77
N THR A 76 -30.94 27.12 15.29
CA THR A 76 -31.43 26.80 16.64
C THR A 76 -31.87 25.34 16.73
N ARG A 77 -32.56 24.84 15.70
CA ARG A 77 -32.99 23.43 15.64
C ARG A 77 -31.79 22.50 15.54
N PHE A 78 -30.84 22.85 14.69
CA PHE A 78 -29.58 22.11 14.51
C PHE A 78 -28.83 21.95 15.84
N ILE A 79 -28.55 23.06 16.54
CA ILE A 79 -27.85 23.04 17.83
C ILE A 79 -28.61 22.22 18.87
N ARG A 80 -29.94 22.41 18.96
CA ARG A 80 -30.78 21.67 19.93
C ARG A 80 -30.76 20.17 19.68
N ASN A 81 -30.85 19.76 18.42
CA ASN A 81 -30.87 18.34 18.05
C ASN A 81 -29.51 17.69 18.35
N HIS A 82 -28.41 18.31 17.91
CA HIS A 82 -27.07 17.78 18.18
C HIS A 82 -26.72 17.76 19.67
N TYR A 83 -27.19 18.74 20.46
CA TYR A 83 -27.05 18.69 21.90
C TYR A 83 -27.77 17.48 22.52
N ARG A 84 -29.00 17.19 22.07
CA ARG A 84 -29.77 16.03 22.54
C ARG A 84 -29.11 14.71 22.14
N GLU A 85 -28.67 14.61 20.89
CA GLU A 85 -27.94 13.45 20.36
C GLU A 85 -26.67 13.20 21.17
N ALA A 86 -25.82 14.22 21.34
CA ALA A 86 -24.59 14.10 22.12
C ALA A 86 -24.87 13.69 23.58
N THR A 87 -25.88 14.29 24.21
CA THR A 87 -26.28 13.94 25.58
C THR A 87 -26.75 12.49 25.67
N GLN A 88 -27.56 12.05 24.70
CA GLN A 88 -28.04 10.68 24.65
C GLN A 88 -26.89 9.69 24.45
N THR A 89 -26.00 9.96 23.50
CA THR A 89 -24.80 9.16 23.23
C THR A 89 -23.91 9.04 24.47
N VAL A 90 -23.66 10.13 25.18
CA VAL A 90 -22.89 10.09 26.43
C VAL A 90 -23.58 9.20 27.45
N ARG A 91 -24.91 9.30 27.62
CA ARG A 91 -25.64 8.49 28.59
C ARG A 91 -25.62 6.99 28.25
N THR A 92 -25.79 6.62 26.99
CA THR A 92 -25.82 5.21 26.57
C THR A 92 -24.43 4.61 26.54
N LEU A 93 -23.49 5.26 25.84
CA LEU A 93 -22.16 4.70 25.62
C LEU A 93 -21.31 4.71 26.89
N THR A 94 -21.55 5.58 27.86
CA THR A 94 -20.80 5.53 29.14
C THR A 94 -21.03 4.21 29.87
N ALA A 95 -22.26 3.68 29.86
CA ALA A 95 -22.57 2.42 30.51
C ALA A 95 -21.95 1.23 29.76
N GLU A 96 -22.08 1.22 28.43
CA GLU A 96 -21.48 0.18 27.57
C GLU A 96 -19.95 0.18 27.68
N LEU A 97 -19.34 1.37 27.65
CA LEU A 97 -17.90 1.54 27.79
C LEU A 97 -17.41 1.06 29.16
N ALA A 98 -18.16 1.31 30.24
CA ALA A 98 -17.80 0.81 31.57
C ALA A 98 -17.75 -0.73 31.62
N ILE A 99 -18.72 -1.41 30.98
CA ILE A 99 -18.74 -2.87 30.90
C ILE A 99 -17.52 -3.39 30.13
N VAL A 100 -17.21 -2.78 28.97
CA VAL A 100 -16.06 -3.17 28.15
C VAL A 100 -14.74 -2.90 28.88
N LYS A 101 -14.62 -1.76 29.56
CA LYS A 101 -13.45 -1.40 30.36
C LYS A 101 -13.21 -2.40 31.49
N GLU A 102 -14.25 -2.81 32.21
CA GLU A 102 -14.11 -3.82 33.26
C GLU A 102 -13.69 -5.18 32.69
N ALA A 103 -14.39 -5.65 31.64
CA ALA A 103 -14.12 -6.94 31.02
C ALA A 103 -12.69 -7.05 30.46
N LEU A 104 -12.17 -5.97 29.89
CA LEU A 104 -10.84 -5.90 29.29
C LEU A 104 -9.77 -5.31 30.22
N LYS A 105 -10.14 -4.94 31.45
CA LYS A 105 -9.27 -4.27 32.45
C LYS A 105 -8.60 -3.00 31.91
N LEU A 106 -9.40 -2.15 31.26
CA LEU A 106 -8.96 -0.90 30.65
C LEU A 106 -9.31 0.33 31.50
N THR A 107 -8.49 1.34 31.37
CA THR A 107 -8.59 2.68 31.94
C THR A 107 -8.77 3.71 30.83
N ASP A 108 -9.12 4.96 31.17
CA ASP A 108 -9.26 6.00 30.14
C ASP A 108 -7.92 6.37 29.47
N ASP A 109 -6.83 6.21 30.21
CA ASP A 109 -5.47 6.46 29.70
C ASP A 109 -5.08 5.46 28.61
N ASP A 110 -5.62 4.24 28.65
CA ASP A 110 -5.32 3.20 27.67
C ASP A 110 -5.79 3.61 26.26
N PHE A 111 -6.92 4.30 26.10
CA PHE A 111 -7.38 4.74 24.77
C PHE A 111 -6.41 5.73 24.11
N SER A 112 -5.90 6.67 24.90
CA SER A 112 -4.89 7.62 24.42
C SER A 112 -3.59 6.90 24.11
N ARG A 113 -3.20 5.94 24.96
CA ARG A 113 -2.00 5.12 24.76
C ARG A 113 -2.10 4.29 23.48
N PHE A 114 -3.23 3.64 23.20
CA PHE A 114 -3.44 2.84 22.00
C PHE A 114 -3.26 3.65 20.72
N ILE A 115 -3.75 4.89 20.66
CA ILE A 115 -3.56 5.78 19.51
C ILE A 115 -2.07 6.10 19.30
N ILE A 116 -1.32 6.31 20.39
CA ILE A 116 0.12 6.60 20.35
C ILE A 116 0.90 5.35 19.91
N GLU A 117 0.60 4.20 20.49
CA GLU A 117 1.21 2.90 20.18
C GLU A 117 0.95 2.53 18.71
N GLU A 118 -0.29 2.61 18.24
CA GLU A 118 -0.65 2.33 16.85
C GLU A 118 0.09 3.28 15.89
N ARG A 119 0.20 4.57 16.23
CA ARG A 119 0.96 5.53 15.43
C ARG A 119 2.45 5.21 15.40
N ALA A 120 3.04 4.88 16.55
CA ALA A 120 4.45 4.52 16.65
C ALA A 120 4.75 3.26 15.84
N TYR A 121 3.89 2.24 15.97
CA TYR A 121 3.95 1.01 15.20
C TYR A 121 3.92 1.27 13.69
N LEU A 122 2.87 1.94 13.19
CA LEU A 122 2.73 2.25 11.77
C LEU A 122 3.85 3.16 11.23
N THR A 123 4.48 3.96 12.10
CA THR A 123 5.64 4.77 11.74
C THR A 123 6.91 3.92 11.64
N SER A 124 7.11 2.96 12.55
CA SER A 124 8.24 2.03 12.49
C SER A 124 8.21 1.15 11.25
N LEU A 125 7.03 0.78 10.74
CA LEU A 125 6.90 0.03 9.48
C LEU A 125 7.43 0.79 8.26
N LYS A 126 7.53 2.13 8.31
CA LYS A 126 8.20 2.90 7.25
C LYS A 126 9.72 2.76 7.27
N GLN A 127 10.29 2.33 8.39
CA GLN A 127 11.72 2.11 8.53
C GLN A 127 12.03 0.71 8.03
N HIS A 128 12.30 0.58 6.73
CA HIS A 128 12.94 -0.64 6.25
C HIS A 128 14.23 -0.86 7.05
N PRO A 129 14.52 -2.08 7.53
CA PRO A 129 15.86 -2.39 8.02
C PRO A 129 16.86 -1.99 6.93
N GLN A 130 18.07 -1.57 7.30
CA GLN A 130 19.16 -1.25 6.38
C GLN A 130 19.56 -2.51 5.59
N ARG A 131 18.71 -2.93 4.66
CA ARG A 131 18.98 -3.86 3.59
C ARG A 131 19.85 -3.07 2.65
N ASP A 132 20.98 -3.64 2.29
CA ASP A 132 21.77 -3.15 1.18
C ASP A 132 21.22 -3.87 -0.05
N PRO A 133 20.19 -3.31 -0.73
CA PRO A 133 19.50 -4.01 -1.82
C PRO A 133 20.48 -4.36 -2.94
N LEU A 134 21.57 -3.60 -3.07
CA LEU A 134 22.59 -3.81 -4.07
C LEU A 134 23.44 -5.05 -3.75
N LYS A 135 23.78 -5.28 -2.47
CA LYS A 135 24.49 -6.51 -2.05
C LYS A 135 23.61 -7.76 -2.11
N VAL A 136 22.32 -7.66 -1.77
CA VAL A 136 21.38 -8.77 -1.96
C VAL A 136 21.27 -9.11 -3.45
N ARG A 137 21.10 -8.10 -4.30
CA ARG A 137 21.09 -8.28 -5.77
C ARG A 137 22.39 -8.85 -6.30
N TYR A 138 23.53 -8.49 -5.72
CA TYR A 138 24.82 -9.08 -6.06
C TYR A 138 24.87 -10.57 -5.75
N THR A 139 24.37 -11.02 -4.59
CA THR A 139 24.28 -12.47 -4.30
C THR A 139 23.40 -13.23 -5.30
N GLN A 140 22.27 -12.65 -5.70
CA GLN A 140 21.39 -13.24 -6.73
C GLN A 140 22.09 -13.32 -8.10
N ALA A 141 22.86 -12.29 -8.47
CA ALA A 141 23.62 -12.29 -9.72
C ALA A 141 24.75 -13.34 -9.71
N LEU A 142 25.34 -13.64 -8.56
CA LEU A 142 26.31 -14.72 -8.41
C LEU A 142 25.66 -16.10 -8.56
N ASP A 143 24.45 -16.29 -8.02
CA ASP A 143 23.68 -17.54 -8.20
C ASP A 143 23.32 -17.75 -9.67
N GLU A 144 22.80 -16.73 -10.34
CA GLU A 144 22.48 -16.80 -11.76
C GLU A 144 23.73 -17.13 -12.58
N LEU A 145 24.87 -16.50 -12.26
CA LEU A 145 26.12 -16.78 -12.94
C LEU A 145 26.54 -18.25 -12.82
N GLU A 146 26.43 -18.84 -11.63
CA GLU A 146 26.78 -20.25 -11.42
C GLU A 146 25.82 -21.19 -12.14
N GLU A 147 24.53 -20.89 -12.12
CA GLU A 147 23.52 -21.63 -12.89
C GLU A 147 23.80 -21.59 -14.39
N ARG A 148 24.14 -20.40 -14.94
CA ARG A 148 24.51 -20.26 -16.36
C ARG A 148 25.80 -21.01 -16.68
N ARG A 149 26.78 -21.03 -15.76
CA ARG A 149 28.02 -21.80 -15.92
C ARG A 149 27.74 -23.29 -16.02
N HIS A 150 26.90 -23.82 -15.13
CA HIS A 150 26.46 -25.21 -15.20
C HIS A 150 25.65 -25.51 -16.47
N ALA A 151 24.77 -24.60 -16.89
CA ALA A 151 23.98 -24.76 -18.12
C ALA A 151 24.88 -24.81 -19.38
N TRP A 152 25.89 -23.95 -19.45
CA TRP A 152 26.87 -23.97 -20.52
C TRP A 152 27.70 -25.26 -20.52
N ASN A 153 28.15 -25.73 -19.35
CA ASN A 153 28.86 -27.00 -19.24
C ASN A 153 28.00 -28.18 -19.74
N ARG A 154 26.73 -28.24 -19.33
CA ARG A 154 25.78 -29.26 -19.83
C ARG A 154 25.55 -29.17 -21.33
N ALA A 155 25.40 -27.96 -21.88
CA ALA A 155 25.24 -27.76 -23.33
C ALA A 155 26.50 -28.21 -24.09
N ARG A 156 27.68 -27.99 -23.52
CA ARG A 156 28.96 -28.43 -24.07
C ARG A 156 29.11 -29.95 -24.06
N GLU A 157 28.78 -30.60 -22.96
CA GLU A 157 28.78 -32.06 -22.85
C GLU A 157 27.78 -32.70 -23.84
N ALA A 158 26.56 -32.17 -23.91
CA ALA A 158 25.56 -32.61 -24.88
C ALA A 158 25.99 -32.34 -26.34
N GLY A 159 26.72 -31.25 -26.59
CA GLY A 159 27.33 -30.97 -27.88
C GLY A 159 28.43 -31.95 -28.26
N ASN A 160 29.27 -32.36 -27.30
CA ASN A 160 30.33 -33.35 -27.53
C ASN A 160 29.76 -34.74 -27.85
N GLY A 161 28.62 -35.10 -27.24
CA GLY A 161 27.87 -36.33 -27.54
C GLY A 161 26.83 -36.19 -28.65
N ALA A 162 26.81 -35.08 -29.41
CA ALA A 162 25.73 -34.79 -30.37
C ALA A 162 25.62 -35.79 -31.53
N LEU A 163 26.67 -36.58 -31.77
CA LEU A 163 26.72 -37.62 -32.80
C LEU A 163 26.53 -39.03 -32.23
N ASP A 164 26.42 -39.19 -30.90
CA ASP A 164 26.23 -40.49 -30.28
C ASP A 164 24.87 -41.08 -30.69
N GLY A 165 24.90 -42.27 -31.28
CA GLY A 165 23.69 -42.96 -31.75
C GLY A 165 23.18 -42.55 -33.12
N ILE A 166 23.86 -41.64 -33.83
CA ILE A 166 23.55 -41.34 -35.24
C ILE A 166 24.21 -42.39 -36.15
N ALA A 167 23.42 -42.98 -37.06
CA ALA A 167 23.92 -43.98 -37.99
C ALA A 167 24.99 -43.39 -38.93
N VAL A 168 26.09 -44.12 -39.09
CA VAL A 168 27.21 -43.74 -39.96
C VAL A 168 26.70 -43.63 -41.40
N GLY A 169 26.77 -42.42 -41.98
CA GLY A 169 26.39 -42.14 -43.37
C GLY A 169 25.07 -41.36 -43.55
N ASP A 170 24.29 -41.12 -42.49
CA ASP A 170 23.13 -40.21 -42.58
C ASP A 170 23.57 -38.73 -42.47
N TYR A 171 23.99 -38.18 -43.61
CA TYR A 171 24.46 -36.80 -43.70
C TYR A 171 23.44 -35.75 -43.24
N ASN A 172 22.14 -36.01 -43.43
CA ASN A 172 21.09 -35.07 -43.04
C ASN A 172 20.91 -35.05 -41.51
N ALA A 173 20.89 -36.23 -40.88
CA ALA A 173 20.82 -36.34 -39.43
C ALA A 173 22.06 -35.76 -38.73
N ILE A 174 23.27 -36.04 -39.27
CA ILE A 174 24.53 -35.49 -38.78
C ILE A 174 24.52 -33.96 -38.85
N THR A 175 24.14 -33.40 -40.01
CA THR A 175 24.12 -31.94 -40.21
C THR A 175 23.11 -31.26 -39.30
N LEU A 176 21.94 -31.86 -39.11
CA LEU A 176 20.89 -31.32 -38.23
C LEU A 176 21.33 -31.35 -36.76
N ALA A 177 21.92 -32.46 -36.30
CA ALA A 177 22.40 -32.61 -34.93
C ALA A 177 23.50 -31.60 -34.60
N LEU A 178 24.48 -31.41 -35.50
CA LEU A 178 25.55 -30.42 -35.33
C LEU A 178 25.01 -28.99 -35.29
N LYS A 179 24.06 -28.63 -36.16
CA LYS A 179 23.42 -27.30 -36.14
C LYS A 179 22.66 -27.04 -34.83
N GLN A 180 21.93 -28.03 -34.33
CA GLN A 180 21.18 -27.90 -33.07
C GLN A 180 22.12 -27.81 -31.86
N ALA A 181 23.19 -28.60 -31.84
CA ALA A 181 24.22 -28.55 -30.81
C ALA A 181 24.92 -27.18 -30.81
N GLY A 182 25.31 -26.67 -31.98
CA GLY A 182 25.90 -25.34 -32.15
C GLY A 182 24.99 -24.23 -31.63
N ALA A 183 23.73 -24.19 -32.07
CA ALA A 183 22.78 -23.17 -31.63
C ALA A 183 22.53 -23.19 -30.11
N ARG A 184 22.48 -24.37 -29.48
CA ARG A 184 22.33 -24.51 -28.03
C ARG A 184 23.58 -24.04 -27.28
N LEU A 185 24.76 -24.36 -27.79
CA LEU A 185 26.04 -23.91 -27.25
C LEU A 185 26.17 -22.38 -27.31
N ASP A 186 25.88 -21.79 -28.47
CA ASP A 186 25.95 -20.34 -28.69
C ASP A 186 24.99 -19.59 -27.76
N LEU A 187 23.75 -20.08 -27.64
CA LEU A 187 22.76 -19.50 -26.72
C LEU A 187 23.21 -19.59 -25.26
N ALA A 188 23.69 -20.76 -24.82
CA ALA A 188 24.14 -20.96 -23.45
C ALA A 188 25.35 -20.08 -23.11
N TYR A 189 26.26 -19.90 -24.08
CA TYR A 189 27.43 -19.04 -23.94
C TYR A 189 27.04 -17.56 -23.88
N ALA A 190 26.13 -17.10 -24.72
CA ALA A 190 25.62 -15.73 -24.68
C ALA A 190 24.93 -15.42 -23.33
N MET A 191 24.15 -16.36 -22.79
CA MET A 191 23.54 -16.23 -21.47
C MET A 191 24.59 -16.16 -20.35
N LEU A 192 25.66 -16.96 -20.43
CA LEU A 192 26.76 -16.91 -19.48
C LEU A 192 27.48 -15.56 -19.51
N GLN A 193 27.79 -15.03 -20.70
CA GLN A 193 28.42 -13.71 -20.86
C GLN A 193 27.57 -12.59 -20.26
N ASN A 194 26.24 -12.62 -20.47
CA ASN A 194 25.33 -11.64 -19.88
C ASN A 194 25.34 -11.69 -18.35
N ALA A 195 25.32 -12.90 -17.77
CA ALA A 195 25.40 -13.07 -16.32
C ALA A 195 26.76 -12.59 -15.76
N GLU A 196 27.86 -12.84 -16.46
CA GLU A 196 29.20 -12.34 -16.10
C GLU A 196 29.28 -10.81 -16.11
N GLN A 197 28.69 -10.17 -17.13
CA GLN A 197 28.60 -8.71 -17.22
C GLN A 197 27.76 -8.11 -16.09
N MET A 198 26.61 -8.71 -15.78
CA MET A 198 25.73 -8.26 -14.69
C MET A 198 26.44 -8.33 -13.33
N ALA A 199 27.07 -9.48 -13.03
CA ALA A 199 27.83 -9.67 -11.80
C ALA A 199 29.04 -8.70 -11.73
N GLY A 200 29.75 -8.50 -12.84
CA GLY A 200 30.87 -7.56 -12.91
C GLY A 200 30.45 -6.11 -12.70
N HIS A 201 29.33 -5.68 -13.30
CA HIS A 201 28.79 -4.34 -13.12
C HIS A 201 28.39 -4.08 -11.66
N LEU A 202 27.71 -5.03 -11.01
CA LEU A 202 27.34 -4.93 -9.59
C LEU A 202 28.57 -4.92 -8.68
N GLN A 203 29.60 -5.70 -9.01
CA GLN A 203 30.88 -5.71 -8.28
C GLN A 203 31.56 -4.34 -8.31
N LEU A 204 31.61 -3.71 -9.49
CA LEU A 204 32.17 -2.35 -9.66
C LEU A 204 31.38 -1.31 -8.87
N GLN A 205 30.05 -1.36 -8.94
CA GLN A 205 29.19 -0.43 -8.19
C GLN A 205 29.38 -0.55 -6.68
N LEU A 206 29.64 -1.76 -6.18
CA LEU A 206 29.85 -2.05 -4.76
C LEU A 206 31.31 -1.82 -4.29
N GLY A 207 32.25 -1.56 -5.21
CA GLY A 207 33.67 -1.40 -4.87
C GLY A 207 34.31 -2.67 -4.30
N ILE A 208 33.84 -3.84 -4.71
CA ILE A 208 34.33 -5.12 -4.20
C ILE A 208 35.57 -5.55 -5.01
N GLU A 209 36.72 -5.65 -4.33
CA GLU A 209 38.00 -6.00 -4.97
C GLU A 209 38.02 -7.45 -5.47
N SER A 210 37.56 -8.41 -4.66
CA SER A 210 37.49 -9.84 -5.01
C SER A 210 36.05 -10.33 -5.01
N ARG A 211 35.63 -10.99 -6.09
CA ARG A 211 34.31 -11.60 -6.21
C ARG A 211 34.04 -12.53 -5.03
N TRP A 212 32.85 -12.45 -4.45
CA TRP A 212 32.46 -13.34 -3.36
C TRP A 212 32.33 -14.78 -3.83
N GLU A 213 32.86 -15.69 -3.03
CA GLU A 213 32.69 -17.12 -3.24
C GLU A 213 31.28 -17.54 -2.81
N ILE A 214 30.67 -18.44 -3.58
CA ILE A 214 29.38 -19.05 -3.22
C ILE A 214 29.58 -19.88 -1.95
N GLY A 215 28.81 -19.58 -0.91
CA GLY A 215 28.98 -20.15 0.43
C GLY A 215 30.01 -19.42 1.31
N GLY A 216 30.66 -18.37 0.81
CA GLY A 216 31.52 -17.50 1.61
C GLY A 216 30.76 -16.71 2.69
N PRO A 217 31.45 -16.10 3.66
CA PRO A 217 30.81 -15.43 4.80
C PRO A 217 29.98 -14.21 4.37
N GLU A 218 30.47 -13.38 3.45
CA GLU A 218 29.73 -12.23 2.91
C GLU A 218 28.53 -12.68 2.08
N TYR A 219 28.74 -13.63 1.16
CA TYR A 219 27.67 -14.21 0.34
C TYR A 219 26.55 -14.75 1.23
N THR A 220 26.88 -15.59 2.21
CA THR A 220 25.89 -16.26 3.08
C THR A 220 25.12 -15.23 3.91
N ARG A 221 25.78 -14.20 4.42
CA ARG A 221 25.14 -13.11 5.17
C ARG A 221 24.10 -12.38 4.33
N TYR A 222 24.44 -11.93 3.13
CA TYR A 222 23.52 -11.14 2.31
C TYR A 222 22.48 -12.01 1.60
N LYS A 223 22.79 -13.29 1.34
CA LYS A 223 21.82 -14.29 0.88
C LYS A 223 20.75 -14.54 1.93
N ALA A 224 21.15 -14.74 3.19
CA ALA A 224 20.23 -14.85 4.32
C ALA A 224 19.40 -13.58 4.52
N GLN A 225 20.01 -12.39 4.37
CA GLN A 225 19.28 -11.12 4.40
C GLN A 225 18.25 -11.00 3.25
N GLY A 226 18.56 -11.58 2.08
CA GLY A 226 17.64 -11.67 0.94
C GLY A 226 16.39 -12.49 1.28
N VAL A 227 16.58 -13.70 1.77
CA VAL A 227 15.50 -14.63 2.15
C VAL A 227 14.66 -14.06 3.30
N LEU A 228 15.32 -13.50 4.32
CA LEU A 228 14.62 -12.85 5.44
C LEU A 228 13.79 -11.65 4.95
N GLY A 229 14.30 -10.92 3.94
CA GLY A 229 13.58 -9.83 3.31
C GLY A 229 12.31 -10.28 2.60
N GLU A 230 12.37 -11.35 1.82
CA GLU A 230 11.19 -11.94 1.16
C GLU A 230 10.15 -12.42 2.19
N TYR A 231 10.60 -13.04 3.29
CA TYR A 231 9.73 -13.45 4.39
C TYR A 231 9.05 -12.25 5.06
N HIS A 232 9.81 -11.19 5.39
CA HIS A 232 9.25 -9.98 5.98
C HIS A 232 8.28 -9.27 5.02
N GLU A 233 8.61 -9.17 3.73
CA GLU A 233 7.69 -8.59 2.73
C GLU A 233 6.37 -9.38 2.65
N ALA A 234 6.44 -10.72 2.66
CA ALA A 234 5.25 -11.56 2.67
C ALA A 234 4.45 -11.43 3.99
N LEU A 235 5.13 -11.29 5.13
CA LEU A 235 4.52 -11.10 6.43
C LEU A 235 3.84 -9.72 6.53
N ASP A 236 4.52 -8.66 6.09
CA ASP A 236 4.00 -7.29 6.04
C ASP A 236 2.76 -7.22 5.15
N GLU A 237 2.78 -7.91 4.01
CA GLU A 237 1.63 -7.98 3.11
C GLU A 237 0.46 -8.74 3.73
N LEU A 238 0.73 -9.88 4.39
CA LEU A 238 -0.30 -10.62 5.11
C LEU A 238 -0.93 -9.77 6.21
N GLU A 239 -0.12 -9.10 7.02
CA GLU A 239 -0.59 -8.23 8.08
C GLU A 239 -1.43 -7.07 7.50
N ARG A 240 -0.94 -6.42 6.45
CA ARG A 240 -1.67 -5.37 5.73
C ARG A 240 -3.04 -5.86 5.27
N LEU A 241 -3.13 -7.06 4.70
CA LEU A 241 -4.38 -7.65 4.24
C LEU A 241 -5.33 -7.96 5.40
N VAL A 242 -4.83 -8.50 6.52
CA VAL A 242 -5.63 -8.77 7.72
C VAL A 242 -6.18 -7.47 8.32
N VAL A 243 -5.33 -6.46 8.49
CA VAL A 243 -5.71 -5.14 9.01
C VAL A 243 -6.73 -4.47 8.09
N MET A 244 -6.51 -4.50 6.76
CA MET A 244 -7.49 -4.02 5.80
C MET A 244 -8.82 -4.75 5.93
N ARG A 245 -8.81 -6.07 6.06
CA ARG A 245 -10.02 -6.86 6.21
C ARG A 245 -10.78 -6.51 7.49
N LEU A 246 -10.07 -6.30 8.61
CA LEU A 246 -10.67 -5.84 9.85
C LEU A 246 -11.33 -4.45 9.69
N PHE A 247 -10.68 -3.53 8.98
CA PHE A 247 -11.27 -2.22 8.69
C PHE A 247 -12.47 -2.31 7.75
N GLU A 248 -12.44 -3.16 6.73
CA GLU A 248 -13.60 -3.43 5.87
C GLU A 248 -14.78 -3.97 6.67
N LEU A 249 -14.54 -4.95 7.55
CA LEU A 249 -15.58 -5.53 8.41
C LEU A 249 -16.14 -4.49 9.40
N SER A 250 -15.29 -3.65 9.97
CA SER A 250 -15.72 -2.52 10.81
C SER A 250 -16.60 -1.54 10.03
N LYS A 251 -16.20 -1.17 8.81
CA LYS A 251 -17.01 -0.32 7.92
C LYS A 251 -18.36 -0.96 7.56
N LEU A 252 -18.38 -2.27 7.26
CA LEU A 252 -19.63 -3.01 6.99
C LEU A 252 -20.54 -3.03 8.22
N SER A 253 -20.00 -3.19 9.43
CA SER A 253 -20.79 -3.11 10.66
C SER A 253 -21.32 -1.69 10.94
N MET A 254 -20.59 -0.65 10.50
CA MET A 254 -21.03 0.74 10.60
C MET A 254 -22.09 1.12 9.55
N LEU A 255 -22.14 0.43 8.41
CA LEU A 255 -23.19 0.66 7.40
C LEU A 255 -24.59 0.30 7.95
N ASP A 256 -24.69 -0.67 8.88
CA ASP A 256 -25.95 -0.98 9.55
C ASP A 256 -26.40 0.09 10.55
N THR A 257 -25.49 0.94 11.06
CA THR A 257 -25.87 2.11 11.86
C THR A 257 -26.38 3.29 11.03
N GLY A 258 -26.20 3.28 9.71
CA GLY A 258 -26.72 4.32 8.80
C GLY A 258 -28.24 4.29 8.58
N ASN A 259 -28.91 3.19 8.94
CA ASN A 259 -30.35 3.00 8.71
C ASN A 259 -31.26 3.56 9.82
N VAL A 260 -30.72 4.24 10.83
CA VAL A 260 -31.54 4.80 11.93
C VAL A 260 -31.98 6.25 11.69
N ILE A 261 -31.61 6.88 10.56
CA ILE A 261 -32.04 8.26 10.21
C ILE A 261 -33.01 8.29 9.01
N GLN A 262 -33.88 7.29 8.88
CA GLN A 262 -35.09 7.37 8.04
C GLN A 262 -36.32 6.84 8.79
N SER A 263 -36.73 7.55 9.83
CA SER A 263 -38.14 7.71 10.20
C SER A 263 -38.24 8.64 11.40
N LEU A 264 -38.51 9.92 11.13
CA LEU A 264 -39.41 10.82 11.86
C LEU A 264 -39.48 12.16 11.12
#